data_AF-A6K2T3-F1
#
_entry.id   AF-A6K2T3-F1
#
_cell.length_a   1.000
_cell.length_b   1.000
_cell.length_c   1.000
_cell.angle_alpha   90.00
_cell.angle_beta   90.00
_cell.angle_gamma   90.00
#
_symmetry.space_group_name_H-M   'P 1'
#
loop_
_entity.id
_entity.type
_entity.pdbx_description
1 polymer ?
#
loop_
_entity_poly.entity_id
_entity_poly.type
_entity_poly.pdbx_seq_one_letter_code
_entity_poly.pdbx_strand_id
1 'polypeptide(L)'
;MGPREEIVYLPCIYRNTGIEAPDYLATVDVDPKSPHYSQVIHRLPMPHLKDELHHSGWNTCSSCFGDSTKSRDKLILPSIISSRIYVVDVGSEPRAPKLHKVIEPNEIHAKCNLGNLHTSHCLASGEVMISSLGDPQGNGKGGFVLLDGETFEVKGTWEKPGGEAPMGYDFWYQPRHNIMVSTEWAAPNVFKDGFNPAHVEAGLYGSHIHVWDWQRHEIIQTLQMKDGLIPLEIRFLHDPDATQGFVGCALSSNIQRFYKNEGGTWSVEKVIQVPSKKVKGWMLPEMPGLITDILLSLDDRFLYFSNWLHGDIRQYDISNPKKPRLTGQIFLGGSIVKGGSVQVLEDQELTCQPEPLVVKGKRVPGGPQMIQLSLDGKRLYVTTSLYSAWDKQFYPNLIREGSVMLQIDVDTANGGLKLNPNFLVDFGKEPLGPALAHELRYPGGDCSSDIWI
;
A
#
# COMPACT_ATOMS: atom_id res chain seq x y z
N MET A 1 20.44 13.08 4.01
CA MET A 1 19.38 12.94 2.99
C MET A 1 19.93 12.07 1.88
N GLY A 2 19.16 11.07 1.43
CA GLY A 2 19.56 10.19 0.34
C GLY A 2 19.68 10.93 -1.01
N PRO A 3 20.26 10.28 -2.04
CA PRO A 3 20.28 10.84 -3.38
C PRO A 3 18.85 11.04 -3.90
N ARG A 4 18.68 11.98 -4.83
CA ARG A 4 17.41 12.14 -5.54
C ARG A 4 17.18 10.90 -6.40
N GLU A 5 15.98 10.37 -6.34
CA GLU A 5 15.52 9.28 -7.19
C GLU A 5 15.51 9.67 -8.67
N GLU A 6 15.93 8.74 -9.53
CA GLU A 6 15.93 8.92 -10.99
C GLU A 6 14.91 8.03 -11.70
N ILE A 7 14.57 6.89 -11.11
CA ILE A 7 13.55 5.97 -11.61
C ILE A 7 12.69 5.44 -10.47
N VAL A 8 11.50 4.96 -10.83
CA VAL A 8 10.55 4.30 -9.93
C VAL A 8 10.04 3.02 -10.60
N TYR A 9 9.93 1.95 -9.83
CA TYR A 9 9.27 0.71 -10.24
C TYR A 9 7.84 0.70 -9.71
N LEU A 10 6.91 0.22 -10.53
CA LEU A 10 5.54 0.00 -10.08
C LEU A 10 4.84 -1.09 -10.88
N PRO A 11 4.03 -1.95 -10.24
CA PRO A 11 3.22 -2.92 -10.95
C PRO A 11 2.06 -2.23 -11.65
N CYS A 12 1.70 -2.78 -12.81
CA CYS A 12 0.61 -2.31 -13.66
C CYS A 12 -0.27 -3.50 -14.03
N ILE A 13 -1.56 -3.38 -13.71
CA ILE A 13 -2.51 -4.48 -13.68
C ILE A 13 -3.51 -4.36 -14.84
N TYR A 14 -3.81 -5.51 -15.48
CA TYR A 14 -4.85 -5.64 -16.50
C TYR A 14 -6.05 -6.49 -16.06
N ARG A 15 -5.97 -7.15 -14.90
CA ARG A 15 -7.15 -7.86 -14.36
C ARG A 15 -8.33 -6.89 -14.23
N ASN A 16 -9.52 -7.37 -14.62
CA ASN A 16 -10.78 -6.61 -14.68
C ASN A 16 -10.84 -5.39 -15.63
N THR A 17 -9.80 -5.09 -16.42
CA THR A 17 -9.85 -4.01 -17.44
C THR A 17 -10.56 -4.42 -18.73
N GLY A 18 -10.72 -5.72 -18.94
CA GLY A 18 -11.22 -6.30 -20.20
C GLY A 18 -10.12 -6.55 -21.24
N ILE A 19 -8.86 -6.23 -20.91
CA ILE A 19 -7.69 -6.52 -21.73
C ILE A 19 -7.14 -7.90 -21.34
N GLU A 20 -6.93 -8.77 -22.33
CA GLU A 20 -6.36 -10.10 -22.12
C GLU A 20 -4.83 -10.06 -22.25
N ALA A 21 -4.18 -9.41 -21.29
CA ALA A 21 -2.74 -9.27 -21.20
C ALA A 21 -2.25 -9.54 -19.76
N PRO A 22 -1.01 -10.01 -19.59
CA PRO A 22 -0.44 -10.20 -18.27
C PRO A 22 -0.16 -8.86 -17.61
N ASP A 23 -0.23 -8.83 -16.29
CA ASP A 23 0.26 -7.69 -15.52
C ASP A 23 1.77 -7.50 -15.79
N TYR A 24 2.30 -6.31 -15.55
CA TYR A 24 3.71 -6.02 -15.84
C TYR A 24 4.31 -5.07 -14.81
N LEU A 25 5.64 -5.11 -14.68
CA LEU A 25 6.40 -4.13 -13.92
C LEU A 25 6.82 -2.99 -14.86
N ALA A 26 6.36 -1.78 -14.56
CA ALA A 26 6.80 -0.57 -15.24
C ALA A 26 8.05 -0.01 -14.57
N THR A 27 8.97 0.53 -15.38
CA THR A 27 10.04 1.43 -14.91
C THR A 27 9.74 2.82 -15.45
N VAL A 28 9.55 3.78 -14.55
CA VAL A 28 9.26 5.18 -14.88
C VAL A 28 10.49 6.03 -14.62
N ASP A 29 10.86 6.89 -15.58
CA ASP A 29 11.89 7.89 -15.38
C ASP A 29 11.32 9.12 -14.66
N VAL A 30 11.89 9.43 -13.50
CA VAL A 30 11.48 10.55 -12.64
C VAL A 30 12.57 11.61 -12.47
N ASP A 31 13.68 11.50 -13.21
CA ASP A 31 14.74 12.52 -13.22
C ASP A 31 14.31 13.72 -14.08
N PRO A 32 14.14 14.93 -13.51
CA PRO A 32 13.77 16.13 -14.28
C PRO A 32 14.79 16.53 -15.34
N LYS A 33 16.02 16.01 -15.30
CA LYS A 33 17.06 16.25 -16.30
C LYS A 33 17.02 15.26 -17.46
N SER A 34 16.28 14.16 -17.32
CA SER A 34 16.16 13.13 -18.34
C SER A 34 15.26 13.60 -19.50
N PRO A 35 15.62 13.33 -20.77
CA PRO A 35 14.71 13.54 -21.90
C PRO A 35 13.46 12.64 -21.84
N HIS A 36 13.48 11.60 -20.99
CA HIS A 36 12.36 10.69 -20.75
C HIS A 36 11.59 11.00 -19.46
N TYR A 37 11.85 12.14 -18.82
CA TYR A 37 11.16 12.54 -17.59
C TYR A 37 9.64 12.38 -17.69
N SER A 38 9.05 11.71 -16.70
CA SER A 38 7.63 11.43 -16.62
C SER A 38 7.13 10.49 -17.72
N GLN A 39 7.93 9.48 -18.08
CA GLN A 39 7.59 8.44 -19.05
C GLN A 39 7.91 7.05 -18.51
N VAL A 40 7.11 6.06 -18.91
CA VAL A 40 7.44 4.64 -18.76
C VAL A 40 8.53 4.28 -19.77
N ILE A 41 9.73 4.02 -19.29
CA ILE A 41 10.92 3.72 -20.12
C ILE A 41 11.12 2.23 -20.35
N HIS A 42 10.58 1.37 -19.48
CA HIS A 42 10.65 -0.09 -19.63
C HIS A 42 9.39 -0.76 -19.08
N ARG A 43 9.05 -1.91 -19.65
CA ARG A 43 7.91 -2.76 -19.28
C ARG A 43 8.38 -4.20 -19.25
N LEU A 44 8.33 -4.83 -18.08
CA LEU A 44 8.58 -6.26 -17.93
C LEU A 44 7.24 -6.98 -17.77
N PRO A 45 6.67 -7.58 -18.83
CA PRO A 45 5.45 -8.36 -18.71
C PRO A 45 5.68 -9.63 -17.90
N MET A 46 4.75 -9.93 -17.00
CA MET A 46 4.73 -11.21 -16.30
C MET A 46 4.32 -12.34 -17.26
N PRO A 47 4.72 -13.59 -17.00
CA PRO A 47 4.41 -14.71 -17.88
C PRO A 47 2.95 -15.21 -17.78
N HIS A 48 2.17 -14.79 -16.77
CA HIS A 48 0.81 -15.28 -16.54
C HIS A 48 -0.25 -14.18 -16.53
N LEU A 49 -1.48 -14.56 -16.88
CA LEU A 49 -2.65 -13.68 -16.85
C LEU A 49 -3.30 -13.69 -15.47
N LYS A 50 -3.96 -12.58 -15.13
CA LYS A 50 -4.90 -12.47 -14.00
C LYS A 50 -4.27 -12.72 -12.63
N ASP A 51 -2.99 -12.37 -12.48
CA ASP A 51 -2.27 -12.45 -11.22
C ASP A 51 -2.79 -11.43 -10.19
N GLU A 52 -3.08 -10.21 -10.65
CA GLU A 52 -3.27 -9.02 -9.82
C GLU A 52 -2.01 -8.75 -8.99
N LEU A 53 -0.96 -8.25 -9.64
CA LEU A 53 0.15 -7.62 -8.92
C LEU A 53 -0.40 -6.51 -8.00
N HIS A 54 0.23 -6.28 -6.86
CA HIS A 54 -0.29 -5.31 -5.88
C HIS A 54 0.85 -4.59 -5.17
N HIS A 55 1.32 -5.12 -4.04
CA HIS A 55 2.52 -4.68 -3.37
C HIS A 55 3.76 -5.41 -3.87
N SER A 56 4.89 -4.87 -3.48
CA SER A 56 6.22 -5.29 -3.80
C SER A 56 7.16 -4.94 -2.65
N GLY A 57 8.27 -5.64 -2.56
CA GLY A 57 9.27 -5.40 -1.53
C GLY A 57 10.63 -5.87 -1.99
N TRP A 58 11.63 -5.66 -1.14
CA TRP A 58 13.02 -5.98 -1.47
C TRP A 58 13.44 -7.31 -0.85
N ASN A 59 14.35 -8.02 -1.52
CA ASN A 59 15.05 -9.16 -0.92
C ASN A 59 15.93 -8.75 0.27
N THR A 60 16.37 -7.50 0.31
CA THR A 60 17.26 -6.95 1.34
C THR A 60 16.95 -5.48 1.56
N CYS A 61 17.02 -5.03 2.81
CA CYS A 61 16.81 -3.64 3.21
C CYS A 61 17.78 -3.22 4.33
N SER A 62 17.57 -2.04 4.90
CA SER A 62 18.38 -1.50 6.01
C SER A 62 18.50 -2.43 7.23
N SER A 63 17.61 -3.42 7.38
CA SER A 63 17.72 -4.45 8.43
C SER A 63 18.99 -5.31 8.28
N CYS A 64 19.59 -5.35 7.08
CA CYS A 64 20.83 -6.05 6.78
C CYS A 64 22.05 -5.11 6.70
N PHE A 65 21.97 -3.86 7.19
CA PHE A 65 23.02 -2.83 6.99
C PHE A 65 24.45 -3.29 7.38
N GLY A 66 24.58 -4.18 8.36
CA GLY A 66 25.87 -4.71 8.80
C GLY A 66 26.45 -5.84 7.93
N ASP A 67 25.69 -6.36 6.96
CA ASP A 67 26.09 -7.48 6.12
C ASP A 67 26.46 -7.02 4.70
N SER A 68 27.76 -6.84 4.47
CA SER A 68 28.31 -6.43 3.17
C SER A 68 28.10 -7.43 2.03
N THR A 69 27.67 -8.65 2.33
CA THR A 69 27.38 -9.67 1.31
C THR A 69 25.99 -9.51 0.71
N LYS A 70 25.12 -8.72 1.35
CA LYS A 70 23.74 -8.51 0.91
C LYS A 70 23.64 -7.29 0.00
N SER A 71 22.84 -7.43 -1.04
CA SER A 71 22.50 -6.36 -1.98
C SER A 71 21.00 -6.27 -2.18
N ARG A 72 20.49 -5.05 -2.20
CA ARG A 72 19.12 -4.77 -2.64
C ARG A 72 19.08 -4.75 -4.17
N ASP A 73 18.91 -5.92 -4.76
CA ASP A 73 19.00 -6.12 -6.20
C ASP A 73 17.86 -6.99 -6.78
N LYS A 74 16.96 -7.49 -5.92
CA LYS A 74 15.77 -8.25 -6.31
C LYS A 74 14.51 -7.60 -5.75
N LEU A 75 13.57 -7.35 -6.64
CA LEU A 75 12.21 -6.92 -6.29
C LEU A 75 11.31 -8.15 -6.22
N ILE A 76 10.57 -8.28 -5.11
CA ILE A 76 9.65 -9.36 -4.82
C ILE A 76 8.24 -8.86 -5.09
N LEU A 77 7.50 -9.54 -5.97
CA LEU A 77 6.19 -9.14 -6.46
C LEU A 77 5.18 -10.27 -6.21
N PRO A 78 4.62 -10.35 -5.00
CA PRO A 78 3.48 -11.23 -4.73
C PRO A 78 2.23 -10.77 -5.50
N SER A 79 1.40 -11.74 -5.84
CA SER A 79 0.17 -11.54 -6.61
C SER A 79 -1.04 -11.87 -5.74
N ILE A 80 -1.91 -10.88 -5.51
CA ILE A 80 -2.98 -10.99 -4.51
C ILE A 80 -4.10 -11.95 -4.96
N ILE A 81 -4.24 -12.27 -6.26
CA ILE A 81 -5.28 -13.19 -6.73
C ILE A 81 -4.75 -14.58 -7.07
N SER A 82 -3.59 -14.67 -7.71
CA SER A 82 -3.04 -15.98 -8.08
C SER A 82 -2.23 -16.64 -6.97
N SER A 83 -1.79 -15.91 -5.94
CA SER A 83 -0.78 -16.34 -4.96
C SER A 83 0.61 -16.58 -5.54
N ARG A 84 0.86 -16.22 -6.80
CA ARG A 84 2.19 -16.34 -7.43
C ARG A 84 3.11 -15.26 -6.90
N ILE A 85 4.40 -15.58 -6.81
CA ILE A 85 5.43 -14.58 -6.48
C ILE A 85 6.41 -14.51 -7.66
N TYR A 86 6.65 -13.29 -8.13
CA TYR A 86 7.69 -13.01 -9.10
C TYR A 86 8.89 -12.38 -8.41
N VAL A 87 10.08 -12.90 -8.70
CA VAL A 87 11.34 -12.29 -8.32
C VAL A 87 11.92 -11.64 -9.56
N VAL A 88 12.17 -10.34 -9.48
CA VAL A 88 12.68 -9.54 -10.60
C VAL A 88 14.07 -9.02 -10.26
N ASP A 89 15.01 -9.25 -11.15
CA ASP A 89 16.34 -8.67 -11.09
C ASP A 89 16.32 -7.22 -11.56
N VAL A 90 16.62 -6.33 -10.62
CA VAL A 90 16.79 -4.89 -10.86
C VAL A 90 18.24 -4.44 -10.67
N GLY A 91 19.13 -5.31 -10.21
CA GLY A 91 20.53 -4.97 -9.94
C GLY A 91 21.38 -4.95 -11.20
N SER A 92 21.17 -5.93 -12.09
CA SER A 92 21.96 -6.04 -13.33
C SER A 92 21.73 -4.87 -14.28
N GLU A 93 20.48 -4.42 -14.41
CA GLU A 93 20.10 -3.32 -15.30
C GLU A 93 18.86 -2.57 -14.74
N PRO A 94 19.06 -1.60 -13.82
CA PRO A 94 17.95 -0.94 -13.12
C PRO A 94 16.92 -0.29 -14.04
N ARG A 95 17.34 0.25 -15.20
CA ARG A 95 16.42 0.88 -16.15
C ARG A 95 15.66 -0.11 -17.04
N ALA A 96 16.05 -1.39 -17.03
CA ALA A 96 15.38 -2.45 -17.76
C ALA A 96 15.39 -3.78 -16.99
N PRO A 97 14.62 -3.88 -15.88
CA PRO A 97 14.55 -5.09 -15.05
C PRO A 97 14.19 -6.35 -15.82
N LYS A 98 14.64 -7.51 -15.30
CA LYS A 98 14.46 -8.83 -15.92
C LYS A 98 13.87 -9.81 -14.93
N LEU A 99 12.99 -10.68 -15.40
CA LEU A 99 12.44 -11.75 -14.57
C LEU A 99 13.58 -12.68 -14.13
N HIS A 100 13.69 -12.92 -12.83
CA HIS A 100 14.70 -13.78 -12.24
C HIS A 100 14.15 -15.16 -11.90
N LYS A 101 13.00 -15.21 -11.20
CA LYS A 101 12.35 -16.46 -10.78
C LYS A 101 10.84 -16.29 -10.70
N VAL A 102 10.12 -17.38 -10.93
CA VAL A 102 8.68 -17.51 -10.66
C VAL A 102 8.51 -18.58 -9.57
N ILE A 103 7.76 -18.26 -8.53
CA ILE A 103 7.35 -19.21 -7.49
C ILE A 103 5.87 -19.48 -7.69
N GLU A 104 5.55 -20.73 -8.07
CA GLU A 104 4.19 -21.10 -8.44
C GLU A 104 3.27 -21.25 -7.22
N PRO A 105 1.97 -20.92 -7.36
CA PRO A 105 1.01 -21.01 -6.26
C PRO A 105 0.94 -22.39 -5.59
N ASN A 106 1.09 -23.46 -6.39
CA ASN A 106 1.05 -24.83 -5.86
C ASN A 106 2.14 -25.12 -4.83
N GLU A 107 3.33 -24.51 -4.98
CA GLU A 107 4.40 -24.66 -3.99
C GLU A 107 4.04 -23.96 -2.68
N ILE A 108 3.50 -22.74 -2.76
CA ILE A 108 3.02 -21.96 -1.61
C ILE A 108 1.89 -22.71 -0.89
N HIS A 109 0.90 -23.18 -1.63
CA HIS A 109 -0.24 -23.90 -1.09
C HIS A 109 0.22 -25.18 -0.39
N ALA A 110 1.15 -25.94 -0.99
CA ALA A 110 1.64 -27.20 -0.44
C ALA A 110 2.50 -27.01 0.82
N LYS A 111 3.37 -25.99 0.85
CA LYS A 111 4.32 -25.78 1.94
C LYS A 111 3.77 -24.91 3.08
N CYS A 112 2.86 -23.99 2.77
CA CYS A 112 2.38 -22.99 3.73
C CYS A 112 0.87 -23.12 4.02
N ASN A 113 0.08 -23.73 3.12
CA ASN A 113 -1.38 -23.68 3.19
C ASN A 113 -1.90 -22.24 3.37
N LEU A 114 -1.34 -21.32 2.57
CA LEU A 114 -1.64 -19.90 2.50
C LEU A 114 -1.86 -19.49 1.04
N GLY A 115 -2.51 -18.36 0.79
CA GLY A 115 -2.83 -17.83 -0.53
C GLY A 115 -3.25 -16.36 -0.49
N ASN A 116 -3.41 -15.73 -1.65
CA ASN A 116 -3.69 -14.30 -1.77
C ASN A 116 -2.62 -13.46 -1.06
N LEU A 117 -1.41 -13.45 -1.61
CA LEU A 117 -0.24 -12.83 -1.00
C LEU A 117 -0.19 -11.32 -1.23
N HIS A 118 0.28 -10.56 -0.24
CA HIS A 118 0.16 -9.10 -0.24
C HIS A 118 1.46 -8.36 0.09
N THR A 119 1.71 -7.98 1.34
CA THR A 119 2.87 -7.19 1.73
C THR A 119 4.09 -8.09 1.78
N SER A 120 5.24 -7.61 1.30
CA SER A 120 6.52 -8.30 1.44
C SER A 120 7.57 -7.42 2.11
N HIS A 121 8.24 -7.96 3.12
CA HIS A 121 9.38 -7.32 3.79
C HIS A 121 10.56 -8.29 3.89
N CYS A 122 11.75 -7.79 3.60
CA CYS A 122 13.03 -8.40 3.99
C CYS A 122 13.15 -8.48 5.50
N LEU A 123 13.81 -9.51 6.02
CA LEU A 123 14.10 -9.73 7.43
C LEU A 123 15.59 -9.56 7.72
N ALA A 124 15.92 -9.26 8.98
CA ALA A 124 17.30 -9.23 9.46
C ALA A 124 18.03 -10.58 9.33
N SER A 125 17.28 -11.69 9.28
CA SER A 125 17.82 -13.03 9.00
C SER A 125 18.29 -13.19 7.54
N GLY A 126 18.00 -12.22 6.68
CA GLY A 126 18.20 -12.29 5.24
C GLY A 126 17.03 -12.93 4.49
N GLU A 127 16.02 -13.47 5.17
CA GLU A 127 14.82 -14.03 4.53
C GLU A 127 13.87 -12.93 4.01
N VAL A 128 12.92 -13.31 3.15
CA VAL A 128 11.79 -12.46 2.79
C VAL A 128 10.52 -13.04 3.39
N MET A 129 9.76 -12.20 4.08
CA MET A 129 8.47 -12.55 4.66
C MET A 129 7.35 -11.88 3.88
N ILE A 130 6.28 -12.62 3.58
CA ILE A 130 5.15 -12.15 2.77
C ILE A 130 3.83 -12.46 3.47
N SER A 131 2.97 -11.47 3.68
CA SER A 131 1.66 -11.68 4.30
C SER A 131 0.67 -12.37 3.36
N SER A 132 -0.28 -13.06 3.96
CA SER A 132 -1.36 -13.79 3.31
C SER A 132 -2.72 -13.29 3.80
N LEU A 133 -3.69 -13.16 2.89
CA LEU A 133 -5.07 -12.84 3.26
C LEU A 133 -5.90 -14.09 3.51
N GLY A 134 -5.53 -15.23 2.93
CA GLY A 134 -6.37 -16.42 3.00
C GLY A 134 -5.67 -17.75 2.85
N ASP A 135 -6.47 -18.80 2.91
CA ASP A 135 -6.08 -20.15 2.53
C ASP A 135 -6.30 -20.38 1.02
N PRO A 136 -5.85 -21.52 0.45
CA PRO A 136 -6.07 -21.82 -0.97
C PRO A 136 -7.54 -21.99 -1.38
N GLN A 137 -8.48 -22.02 -0.44
CA GLN A 137 -9.93 -22.05 -0.68
C GLN A 137 -10.55 -20.65 -0.62
N GLY A 138 -9.76 -19.63 -0.28
CA GLY A 138 -10.19 -18.24 -0.15
C GLY A 138 -10.89 -17.92 1.17
N ASN A 139 -10.76 -18.77 2.19
CA ASN A 139 -11.19 -18.42 3.55
C ASN A 139 -10.14 -17.53 4.21
N GLY A 140 -10.54 -16.81 5.26
CA GLY A 140 -9.63 -15.91 5.99
C GLY A 140 -8.52 -16.69 6.70
N LYS A 141 -7.28 -16.30 6.46
CA LYS A 141 -6.10 -16.89 7.10
C LYS A 141 -4.90 -15.93 7.02
N GLY A 142 -4.65 -15.22 8.12
CA GLY A 142 -3.56 -14.24 8.27
C GLY A 142 -2.26 -14.88 8.73
N GLY A 143 -1.55 -15.50 7.80
CA GLY A 143 -0.21 -16.07 8.01
C GLY A 143 0.86 -15.39 7.16
N PHE A 144 2.09 -15.88 7.25
CA PHE A 144 3.23 -15.30 6.54
C PHE A 144 4.09 -16.36 5.87
N VAL A 145 4.28 -16.24 4.55
CA VAL A 145 5.19 -17.08 3.78
C VAL A 145 6.63 -16.61 4.00
N LEU A 146 7.55 -17.54 4.27
CA LEU A 146 8.98 -17.28 4.28
C LEU A 146 9.65 -17.80 3.01
N LEU A 147 10.41 -16.92 2.38
CA LEU A 147 11.35 -17.25 1.30
C LEU A 147 12.78 -17.16 1.80
N ASP A 148 13.62 -18.07 1.32
CA ASP A 148 15.06 -17.90 1.42
C ASP A 148 15.51 -16.63 0.66
N GLY A 149 16.46 -15.88 1.25
CA GLY A 149 16.89 -14.56 0.75
C GLY A 149 17.70 -14.56 -0.53
N GLU A 150 18.27 -15.72 -0.91
CA GLU A 150 19.20 -15.84 -2.03
C GLU A 150 18.64 -16.74 -3.12
N THR A 151 18.13 -17.91 -2.72
CA THR A 151 17.56 -18.90 -3.63
C THR A 151 16.09 -18.64 -3.92
N PHE A 152 15.40 -17.89 -3.06
CA PHE A 152 13.95 -17.65 -3.10
C PHE A 152 13.16 -18.96 -3.09
N GLU A 153 13.66 -20.00 -2.42
CA GLU A 153 12.88 -21.21 -2.14
C GLU A 153 11.88 -20.94 -1.01
N VAL A 154 10.69 -21.51 -1.13
CA VAL A 154 9.67 -21.42 -0.07
C VAL A 154 10.10 -22.30 1.09
N LYS A 155 10.30 -21.68 2.27
CA LYS A 155 10.76 -22.35 3.49
C LYS A 155 9.60 -22.87 4.36
N GLY A 156 8.42 -22.26 4.24
CA GLY A 156 7.25 -22.56 5.05
C GLY A 156 6.60 -21.29 5.57
N THR A 157 6.00 -21.36 6.75
CA THR A 157 5.39 -20.22 7.43
C THR A 157 6.32 -19.61 8.47
N TRP A 158 6.17 -18.32 8.77
CA TRP A 158 6.90 -17.68 9.87
C TRP A 158 6.29 -18.04 11.22
N GLU A 159 4.97 -17.89 11.34
CA GLU A 159 4.21 -18.24 12.53
C GLU A 159 4.27 -19.75 12.83
N LYS A 160 4.11 -20.09 14.11
CA LYS A 160 4.01 -21.50 14.53
C LYS A 160 2.80 -22.18 13.88
N PRO A 161 2.87 -23.51 13.62
CA PRO A 161 1.73 -24.24 13.07
C PRO A 161 0.45 -24.04 13.89
N GLY A 162 -0.63 -23.59 13.27
CA GLY A 162 -1.90 -23.29 13.93
C GLY A 162 -1.93 -21.93 14.66
N GLY A 163 -0.89 -21.11 14.52
CA GLY A 163 -0.75 -19.79 15.13
C GLY A 163 -1.20 -18.63 14.23
N GLU A 164 -1.82 -18.91 13.09
CA GLU A 164 -2.26 -17.90 12.13
C GLU A 164 -3.37 -17.00 12.69
N ALA A 165 -3.39 -15.73 12.31
CA ALA A 165 -4.50 -14.84 12.62
C ALA A 165 -5.76 -15.19 11.81
N PRO A 166 -6.97 -14.87 12.28
CA PRO A 166 -8.22 -15.15 11.55
C PRO A 166 -8.29 -14.47 10.18
N MET A 167 -7.69 -13.28 10.04
CA MET A 167 -7.57 -12.53 8.79
C MET A 167 -6.17 -11.93 8.71
N GLY A 168 -5.74 -11.61 7.49
CA GLY A 168 -4.47 -10.93 7.25
C GLY A 168 -4.64 -9.76 6.27
N TYR A 169 -3.65 -8.88 6.26
CA TYR A 169 -3.46 -7.83 5.26
C TYR A 169 -2.00 -7.36 5.26
N ASP A 170 -1.67 -6.40 6.10
CA ASP A 170 -0.34 -5.78 6.19
C ASP A 170 0.35 -6.17 7.51
N PHE A 171 1.66 -5.97 7.58
CA PHE A 171 2.42 -6.16 8.81
C PHE A 171 3.67 -5.29 8.83
N TRP A 172 4.09 -4.94 10.03
CA TRP A 172 5.35 -4.25 10.26
C TRP A 172 5.98 -4.74 11.55
N TYR A 173 7.31 -4.79 11.61
CA TYR A 173 8.03 -5.34 12.76
C TYR A 173 9.09 -4.39 13.30
N GLN A 174 9.38 -4.53 14.60
CA GLN A 174 10.33 -3.70 15.36
C GLN A 174 11.18 -4.61 16.26
N PRO A 175 12.30 -5.16 15.74
CA PRO A 175 13.05 -6.24 16.41
C PRO A 175 13.66 -5.82 17.75
N ARG A 176 14.09 -4.56 17.91
CA ARG A 176 14.61 -4.03 19.19
C ARG A 176 13.63 -4.18 20.35
N HIS A 177 12.34 -4.27 20.04
CA HIS A 177 11.27 -4.44 21.02
C HIS A 177 10.69 -5.86 21.04
N ASN A 178 11.22 -6.79 20.23
CA ASN A 178 10.74 -8.16 20.08
C ASN A 178 9.26 -8.24 19.63
N ILE A 179 8.83 -7.35 18.74
CA ILE A 179 7.41 -7.28 18.31
C ILE A 179 7.27 -7.19 16.79
N MET A 180 6.25 -7.86 16.27
CA MET A 180 5.60 -7.53 15.00
C MET A 180 4.13 -7.19 15.25
N VAL A 181 3.56 -6.33 14.42
CA VAL A 181 2.12 -6.07 14.42
C VAL A 181 1.57 -6.33 13.02
N SER A 182 0.44 -7.05 12.92
CA SER A 182 -0.27 -7.31 11.66
C SER A 182 -1.72 -6.86 11.71
N THR A 183 -2.31 -6.64 10.54
CA THR A 183 -3.65 -6.07 10.36
C THR A 183 -4.60 -7.01 9.62
N GLU A 184 -5.86 -6.61 9.48
CA GLU A 184 -6.95 -7.42 8.94
C GLU A 184 -7.71 -6.65 7.84
N TRP A 185 -7.84 -7.23 6.64
CA TRP A 185 -8.79 -6.73 5.63
C TRP A 185 -10.07 -7.56 5.60
N ALA A 186 -10.05 -8.69 4.91
CA ALA A 186 -11.15 -9.63 4.78
C ALA A 186 -10.65 -10.93 4.15
N ALA A 187 -11.42 -12.01 4.27
CA ALA A 187 -11.16 -13.24 3.53
C ALA A 187 -11.27 -13.01 2.01
N PRO A 188 -10.46 -13.68 1.17
CA PRO A 188 -10.54 -13.57 -0.29
C PRO A 188 -11.95 -13.76 -0.87
N ASN A 189 -12.73 -14.71 -0.35
CA ASN A 189 -14.11 -14.94 -0.79
C ASN A 189 -15.07 -13.77 -0.50
N VAL A 190 -14.69 -12.81 0.35
CA VAL A 190 -15.49 -11.65 0.73
C VAL A 190 -15.24 -10.46 -0.20
N PHE A 191 -14.00 -10.26 -0.65
CA PHE A 191 -13.59 -9.06 -1.40
C PHE A 191 -13.31 -9.29 -2.88
N LYS A 192 -13.00 -10.53 -3.31
CA LYS A 192 -12.45 -10.80 -4.65
C LYS A 192 -13.34 -10.32 -5.81
N ASP A 193 -14.65 -10.27 -5.59
CA ASP A 193 -15.66 -9.90 -6.57
C ASP A 193 -16.21 -8.46 -6.39
N GLY A 194 -15.66 -7.71 -5.44
CA GLY A 194 -16.09 -6.34 -5.13
C GLY A 194 -16.46 -6.13 -3.66
N PHE A 195 -16.78 -4.88 -3.32
CA PHE A 195 -17.26 -4.49 -1.99
C PHE A 195 -18.78 -4.71 -1.88
N ASN A 196 -19.22 -5.37 -0.80
CA ASN A 196 -20.63 -5.54 -0.48
C ASN A 196 -20.93 -4.95 0.91
N PRO A 197 -21.77 -3.91 1.02
CA PRO A 197 -22.16 -3.35 2.32
C PRO A 197 -22.75 -4.37 3.30
N ALA A 198 -23.48 -5.38 2.81
CA ALA A 198 -24.04 -6.42 3.68
C ALA A 198 -22.95 -7.27 4.37
N HIS A 199 -21.75 -7.39 3.77
CA HIS A 199 -20.62 -8.08 4.39
C HIS A 199 -20.05 -7.30 5.59
N VAL A 200 -20.22 -5.97 5.61
CA VAL A 200 -19.84 -5.14 6.76
C VAL A 200 -20.76 -5.43 7.94
N GLU A 201 -22.07 -5.44 7.72
CA GLU A 201 -23.07 -5.76 8.75
C GLU A 201 -22.91 -7.19 9.27
N ALA A 202 -22.50 -8.13 8.41
CA ALA A 202 -22.21 -9.51 8.77
C ALA A 202 -20.86 -9.70 9.49
N GLY A 203 -20.07 -8.64 9.70
CA GLY A 203 -18.77 -8.72 10.39
C GLY A 203 -17.69 -9.46 9.62
N LEU A 204 -17.75 -9.48 8.29
CA LEU A 204 -16.81 -10.21 7.42
C LEU A 204 -15.56 -9.39 7.04
N TYR A 205 -15.46 -8.16 7.55
CA TYR A 205 -14.32 -7.26 7.41
C TYR A 205 -13.60 -7.11 8.75
N GLY A 206 -12.27 -6.96 8.67
CA GLY A 206 -11.36 -6.85 9.79
C GLY A 206 -11.65 -5.67 10.71
N SER A 207 -11.35 -5.87 11.99
CA SER A 207 -11.47 -4.84 13.03
C SER A 207 -10.46 -5.02 14.16
N HIS A 208 -9.41 -5.80 13.92
CA HIS A 208 -8.35 -6.06 14.88
C HIS A 208 -6.97 -5.80 14.29
N ILE A 209 -6.02 -5.59 15.19
CA ILE A 209 -4.60 -5.81 14.91
C ILE A 209 -4.07 -6.87 15.86
N HIS A 210 -3.06 -7.62 15.41
CA HIS A 210 -2.44 -8.70 16.17
C HIS A 210 -1.01 -8.32 16.50
N VAL A 211 -0.65 -8.42 17.77
CA VAL A 211 0.69 -8.19 18.28
C VAL A 211 1.35 -9.55 18.48
N TRP A 212 2.49 -9.74 17.83
CA TRP A 212 3.25 -10.97 17.81
C TRP A 212 4.55 -10.80 18.58
N ASP A 213 4.94 -11.82 19.33
CA ASP A 213 6.30 -11.96 19.83
C ASP A 213 7.22 -12.35 18.67
N TRP A 214 8.17 -11.47 18.35
CA TRP A 214 9.01 -11.59 17.17
C TRP A 214 9.95 -12.80 17.20
N GLN A 215 10.44 -13.21 18.37
CA GLN A 215 11.34 -14.35 18.52
C GLN A 215 10.58 -15.67 18.67
N ARG A 216 9.41 -15.64 19.33
CA ARG A 216 8.60 -16.84 19.56
C ARG A 216 7.65 -17.16 18.41
N HIS A 217 7.39 -16.19 17.52
CA HIS A 217 6.49 -16.31 16.37
C HIS A 217 5.06 -16.66 16.82
N GLU A 218 4.58 -15.97 17.85
CA GLU A 218 3.29 -16.22 18.51
C GLU A 218 2.52 -14.92 18.72
N ILE A 219 1.21 -14.93 18.50
CA ILE A 219 0.33 -13.83 18.91
C ILE A 219 0.33 -13.75 20.44
N ILE A 220 0.73 -12.62 20.98
CA ILE A 220 0.69 -12.33 22.43
C ILE A 220 -0.47 -11.40 22.81
N GLN A 221 -1.04 -10.69 21.84
CA GLN A 221 -2.20 -9.83 22.07
C GLN A 221 -2.98 -9.63 20.78
N THR A 222 -4.32 -9.67 20.87
CA THR A 222 -5.22 -9.22 19.80
C THR A 222 -5.94 -7.97 20.29
N LEU A 223 -5.85 -6.89 19.53
CA LEU A 223 -6.41 -5.59 19.88
C LEU A 223 -7.61 -5.30 18.99
N GLN A 224 -8.80 -5.26 19.57
CA GLN A 224 -10.00 -4.82 18.88
C GLN A 224 -9.99 -3.29 18.71
N MET A 225 -10.20 -2.85 17.49
CA MET A 225 -10.31 -1.45 17.11
C MET A 225 -11.79 -1.05 17.08
N LYS A 226 -12.33 -0.64 18.23
CA LYS A 226 -13.78 -0.34 18.37
C LYS A 226 -14.34 0.59 17.29
N ASP A 227 -13.56 1.61 16.94
CA ASP A 227 -13.91 2.59 15.90
C ASP A 227 -13.08 2.39 14.61
N GLY A 228 -12.39 1.26 14.46
CA GLY A 228 -11.49 0.98 13.33
C GLY A 228 -11.98 -0.19 12.50
N LEU A 229 -12.54 0.08 11.32
CA LEU A 229 -12.97 -0.94 10.38
C LEU A 229 -12.02 -1.00 9.19
N ILE A 230 -11.68 -2.22 8.78
CA ILE A 230 -10.71 -2.50 7.73
C ILE A 230 -9.37 -1.81 8.04
N PRO A 231 -8.67 -2.19 9.14
CA PRO A 231 -7.30 -1.74 9.36
C PRO A 231 -6.40 -2.29 8.26
N LEU A 232 -5.91 -1.40 7.40
CA LEU A 232 -5.07 -1.73 6.26
C LEU A 232 -3.59 -1.53 6.63
N GLU A 233 -2.98 -0.50 6.06
CA GLU A 233 -1.55 -0.21 6.16
C GLU A 233 -1.16 0.14 7.60
N ILE A 234 -0.08 -0.49 8.06
CA ILE A 234 0.52 -0.28 9.38
C ILE A 234 1.96 0.18 9.25
N ARG A 235 2.32 1.20 10.03
CA ARG A 235 3.67 1.78 10.05
C ARG A 235 4.11 1.98 11.48
N PHE A 236 5.21 1.36 11.87
CA PHE A 236 5.98 1.84 13.03
C PHE A 236 6.61 3.18 12.70
N LEU A 237 6.92 3.97 13.74
CA LEU A 237 7.91 5.04 13.58
C LEU A 237 9.24 4.43 13.10
N HIS A 238 9.98 5.16 12.27
CA HIS A 238 11.26 4.74 11.71
C HIS A 238 12.35 4.63 12.78
N ASP A 239 12.27 5.44 13.85
CA ASP A 239 13.12 5.32 15.03
C ASP A 239 13.03 3.90 15.62
N PRO A 240 14.11 3.09 15.57
CA PRO A 240 14.11 1.71 16.05
C PRO A 240 13.89 1.60 17.57
N ASP A 241 14.04 2.69 18.33
CA ASP A 241 13.79 2.74 19.77
C ASP A 241 12.34 3.17 20.11
N ALA A 242 11.52 3.49 19.11
CA ALA A 242 10.13 3.85 19.30
C ALA A 242 9.23 2.62 19.47
N THR A 243 8.39 2.66 20.51
CA THR A 243 7.40 1.62 20.82
C THR A 243 5.99 2.01 20.38
N GLN A 244 5.85 2.64 19.22
CA GLN A 244 4.56 3.12 18.71
C GLN A 244 4.57 3.24 17.19
N GLY A 245 3.38 3.32 16.62
CA GLY A 245 3.17 3.57 15.21
C GLY A 245 1.70 3.88 14.93
N PHE A 246 1.32 3.83 13.66
CA PHE A 246 -0.02 4.14 13.19
C PHE A 246 -0.56 3.05 12.28
N VAL A 247 -1.88 2.94 12.26
CA VAL A 247 -2.62 2.09 11.32
C VAL A 247 -3.74 2.90 10.68
N GLY A 248 -3.89 2.79 9.36
CA GLY A 248 -4.99 3.37 8.61
C GLY A 248 -6.21 2.46 8.64
N CYS A 249 -7.34 2.92 9.19
CA CYS A 249 -8.61 2.20 9.14
C CYS A 249 -9.43 2.71 7.97
N ALA A 250 -9.51 1.94 6.90
CA ALA A 250 -10.05 2.39 5.62
C ALA A 250 -11.52 2.77 5.74
N LEU A 251 -12.38 1.81 6.07
CA LEU A 251 -13.83 2.02 6.00
C LEU A 251 -14.32 3.04 7.03
N SER A 252 -13.72 3.06 8.22
CA SER A 252 -14.04 4.04 9.26
C SER A 252 -13.29 5.37 9.11
N SER A 253 -12.38 5.48 8.14
CA SER A 253 -11.62 6.67 7.77
C SER A 253 -10.99 7.39 8.96
N ASN A 254 -10.26 6.62 9.78
CA ASN A 254 -9.48 7.16 10.88
C ASN A 254 -8.08 6.56 10.92
N ILE A 255 -7.19 7.29 11.58
CA ILE A 255 -5.87 6.79 11.95
C ILE A 255 -5.89 6.47 13.43
N GLN A 256 -5.40 5.27 13.77
CA GLN A 256 -5.19 4.89 15.16
C GLN A 256 -3.70 4.73 15.44
N ARG A 257 -3.28 5.22 16.60
CA ARG A 257 -1.94 5.03 17.13
C ARG A 257 -1.91 3.76 17.95
N PHE A 258 -1.06 2.81 17.58
CA PHE A 258 -0.77 1.66 18.43
C PHE A 258 0.52 1.93 19.22
N TYR A 259 0.58 1.50 20.47
CA TYR A 259 1.71 1.83 21.35
C TYR A 259 1.85 0.90 22.56
N LYS A 260 3.07 0.79 23.07
CA LYS A 260 3.34 0.15 24.36
C LYS A 260 2.95 1.08 25.50
N ASN A 261 2.06 0.63 26.38
CA ASN A 261 1.56 1.39 27.52
C ASN A 261 2.46 1.23 28.76
N GLU A 262 2.15 1.97 29.83
CA GLU A 262 2.90 1.94 31.11
C GLU A 262 2.88 0.57 31.80
N GLY A 263 1.86 -0.26 31.51
CA GLY A 263 1.77 -1.64 31.99
C GLY A 263 2.59 -2.64 31.17
N GLY A 264 3.32 -2.18 30.14
CA GLY A 264 4.15 -3.01 29.28
C GLY A 264 3.41 -3.79 28.20
N THR A 265 2.08 -3.64 28.11
CA THR A 265 1.24 -4.24 27.05
C THR A 265 0.99 -3.24 25.93
N TRP A 266 0.35 -3.66 24.84
CA TRP A 266 0.05 -2.79 23.72
C TRP A 266 -1.36 -2.20 23.81
N SER A 267 -1.58 -1.03 23.24
CA SER A 267 -2.88 -0.35 23.22
C SER A 267 -3.06 0.41 21.92
N VAL A 268 -4.31 0.68 21.56
CA VAL A 268 -4.70 1.47 20.40
C VAL A 268 -5.54 2.66 20.83
N GLU A 269 -5.34 3.80 20.19
CA GLU A 269 -6.20 4.97 20.34
C GLU A 269 -6.40 5.69 19.01
N LYS A 270 -7.61 6.19 18.77
CA LYS A 270 -7.91 7.01 17.59
C LYS A 270 -7.31 8.40 17.76
N VAL A 271 -6.51 8.83 16.78
CA VAL A 271 -5.80 10.12 16.81
C VAL A 271 -6.21 11.07 15.68
N ILE A 272 -6.76 10.55 14.58
CA ILE A 272 -7.29 11.35 13.46
C ILE A 272 -8.61 10.73 13.02
N GLN A 273 -9.62 11.56 12.73
CA GLN A 273 -10.88 11.14 12.11
C GLN A 273 -11.13 12.01 10.88
N VAL A 274 -11.40 11.38 9.74
CA VAL A 274 -11.96 12.03 8.55
C VAL A 274 -13.48 11.84 8.58
N PRO A 275 -14.29 12.91 8.63
CA PRO A 275 -15.74 12.78 8.70
C PRO A 275 -16.32 12.26 7.38
N SER A 276 -17.27 11.33 7.46
CA SER A 276 -18.07 10.93 6.31
C SER A 276 -18.88 12.11 5.77
N LYS A 277 -19.21 12.04 4.48
CA LYS A 277 -20.01 13.05 3.78
C LYS A 277 -21.37 12.45 3.45
N LYS A 278 -22.46 13.19 3.67
CA LYS A 278 -23.77 12.77 3.18
C LYS A 278 -23.84 12.98 1.69
N VAL A 279 -24.23 11.94 0.96
CA VAL A 279 -24.19 11.94 -0.50
C VAL A 279 -25.45 11.37 -1.13
N LYS A 280 -25.67 11.74 -2.39
CA LYS A 280 -26.64 11.14 -3.31
C LYS A 280 -25.92 10.68 -4.57
N GLY A 281 -26.40 9.61 -5.20
CA GLY A 281 -25.76 9.04 -6.40
C GLY A 281 -24.59 8.10 -6.09
N TRP A 282 -24.53 7.59 -4.86
CA TRP A 282 -23.56 6.61 -4.37
C TRP A 282 -24.28 5.41 -3.74
N MET A 283 -23.56 4.30 -3.52
CA MET A 283 -24.14 3.04 -3.00
C MET A 283 -24.67 3.13 -1.56
N LEU A 284 -24.21 4.10 -0.78
CA LEU A 284 -24.59 4.34 0.62
C LEU A 284 -24.89 5.83 0.82
N PRO A 285 -25.74 6.21 1.78
CA PRO A 285 -26.08 7.61 2.05
C PRO A 285 -24.92 8.40 2.66
N GLU A 286 -23.98 7.72 3.31
CA GLU A 286 -22.78 8.28 3.90
C GLU A 286 -21.56 7.75 3.14
N MET A 287 -20.67 8.65 2.73
CA MET A 287 -19.44 8.32 2.02
C MET A 287 -18.23 8.54 2.95
N PRO A 288 -17.53 7.47 3.37
CA PRO A 288 -16.28 7.58 4.10
C PRO A 288 -15.17 8.13 3.18
N GLY A 289 -14.08 8.62 3.78
CA GLY A 289 -12.87 8.99 3.04
C GLY A 289 -12.21 7.79 2.34
N LEU A 290 -12.31 6.62 2.98
CA LEU A 290 -11.59 5.39 2.66
C LEU A 290 -10.08 5.60 2.69
N ILE A 291 -9.48 5.57 3.88
CA ILE A 291 -8.03 5.69 4.05
C ILE A 291 -7.36 4.41 3.59
N THR A 292 -6.82 4.38 2.38
CA THR A 292 -6.27 3.13 1.80
C THR A 292 -4.79 2.95 2.05
N ASP A 293 -4.02 4.03 2.06
CA ASP A 293 -2.58 3.98 2.30
C ASP A 293 -2.12 5.03 3.30
N ILE A 294 -1.07 4.68 4.07
CA ILE A 294 -0.38 5.57 5.00
C ILE A 294 1.15 5.40 4.87
N LEU A 295 1.88 6.50 5.05
CA LEU A 295 3.33 6.45 5.23
C LEU A 295 3.83 7.56 6.14
N LEU A 296 5.04 7.37 6.67
CA LEU A 296 5.73 8.32 7.53
C LEU A 296 6.96 8.87 6.82
N SER A 297 7.26 10.15 6.98
CA SER A 297 8.57 10.69 6.59
C SER A 297 9.68 10.07 7.42
N LEU A 298 10.87 9.86 6.82
CA LEU A 298 12.01 9.18 7.47
C LEU A 298 12.51 9.83 8.77
N ASP A 299 12.15 11.09 9.02
CA ASP A 299 12.45 11.82 10.25
C ASP A 299 11.33 11.71 11.32
N ASP A 300 10.34 10.85 11.10
CA ASP A 300 9.16 10.63 11.93
C ASP A 300 8.37 11.90 12.26
N ARG A 301 8.47 12.93 11.42
CA ARG A 301 7.83 14.22 11.65
C ARG A 301 6.46 14.33 10.99
N PHE A 302 6.27 13.68 9.84
CA PHE A 302 5.02 13.77 9.09
C PHE A 302 4.42 12.40 8.80
N LEU A 303 3.11 12.31 8.99
CA LEU A 303 2.26 11.22 8.52
C LEU A 303 1.50 11.70 7.28
N TYR A 304 1.47 10.87 6.24
CA TYR A 304 0.70 11.09 5.02
C TYR A 304 -0.30 9.96 4.88
N PHE A 305 -1.47 10.29 4.33
CA PHE A 305 -2.44 9.26 3.95
C PHE A 305 -3.33 9.72 2.79
N SER A 306 -3.85 8.74 2.06
CA SER A 306 -4.76 8.95 0.92
C SER A 306 -6.20 8.57 1.30
N ASN A 307 -7.14 9.49 1.07
CA ASN A 307 -8.58 9.20 1.12
C ASN A 307 -9.03 8.87 -0.31
N TRP A 308 -9.07 7.59 -0.65
CA TRP A 308 -9.33 7.17 -2.02
C TRP A 308 -10.71 7.61 -2.52
N LEU A 309 -11.74 7.55 -1.69
CA LEU A 309 -13.11 7.95 -2.07
C LEU A 309 -13.32 9.46 -2.10
N HIS A 310 -12.81 10.18 -1.11
CA HIS A 310 -12.91 11.65 -1.09
C HIS A 310 -11.99 12.31 -2.12
N GLY A 311 -10.92 11.65 -2.52
CA GLY A 311 -10.04 12.15 -3.57
C GLY A 311 -8.88 12.99 -3.08
N ASP A 312 -8.59 13.04 -1.77
CA ASP A 312 -7.53 13.88 -1.22
C ASP A 312 -6.40 13.11 -0.54
N ILE A 313 -5.21 13.70 -0.55
CA ILE A 313 -4.09 13.32 0.30
C ILE A 313 -3.97 14.35 1.42
N ARG A 314 -3.67 13.88 2.63
CA ARG A 314 -3.42 14.72 3.80
C ARG A 314 -2.00 14.52 4.33
N GLN A 315 -1.43 15.60 4.85
CA GLN A 315 -0.16 15.63 5.57
C GLN A 315 -0.42 16.11 7.00
N TYR A 316 -0.02 15.31 7.98
CA TYR A 316 -0.13 15.61 9.40
C TYR A 316 1.25 15.71 10.03
N ASP A 317 1.50 16.79 10.78
CA ASP A 317 2.63 16.91 11.70
C ASP A 317 2.36 16.00 12.90
N ILE A 318 3.24 15.03 13.11
CA ILE A 318 3.19 14.03 14.19
C ILE A 318 4.32 14.21 15.21
N SER A 319 4.92 15.40 15.29
CA SER A 319 5.89 15.74 16.36
C SER A 319 5.31 15.47 17.77
N ASN A 320 3.98 15.48 17.90
CA ASN A 320 3.27 14.83 18.98
C ASN A 320 2.36 13.71 18.42
N PRO A 321 2.78 12.43 18.48
CA PRO A 321 2.01 11.31 17.91
C PRO A 321 0.61 11.14 18.50
N LYS A 322 0.38 11.62 19.73
CA LYS A 322 -0.94 11.56 20.40
C LYS A 322 -1.91 12.64 19.91
N LYS A 323 -1.40 13.68 19.26
CA LYS A 323 -2.20 14.81 18.75
C LYS A 323 -1.68 15.27 17.38
N PRO A 324 -1.79 14.44 16.33
CA PRO A 324 -1.42 14.82 14.98
C PRO A 324 -2.13 16.09 14.54
N ARG A 325 -1.44 16.96 13.80
CA ARG A 325 -1.99 18.24 13.32
C ARG A 325 -1.96 18.30 11.80
N LEU A 326 -3.11 18.52 11.16
CA LEU A 326 -3.19 18.71 9.71
C LEU A 326 -2.36 19.94 9.30
N THR A 327 -1.47 19.75 8.32
CA THR A 327 -0.59 20.81 7.79
C THR A 327 -0.65 20.95 6.27
N GLY A 328 -1.16 19.94 5.56
CA GLY A 328 -1.40 20.01 4.12
C GLY A 328 -2.54 19.10 3.69
N GLN A 329 -3.29 19.53 2.68
CA GLN A 329 -4.35 18.75 2.04
C GLN A 329 -4.40 19.12 0.56
N ILE A 330 -4.53 18.12 -0.32
CA ILE A 330 -4.68 18.34 -1.76
C ILE A 330 -5.65 17.35 -2.37
N PHE A 331 -6.58 17.85 -3.19
CA PHE A 331 -7.55 17.03 -3.94
C PHE A 331 -6.99 16.67 -5.33
N LEU A 332 -7.05 15.39 -5.67
CA LEU A 332 -6.45 14.78 -6.86
C LEU A 332 -7.45 13.86 -7.61
N GLY A 333 -8.73 14.19 -7.56
CA GLY A 333 -9.82 13.39 -8.14
C GLY A 333 -10.83 13.00 -7.08
N GLY A 334 -11.20 11.73 -7.04
CA GLY A 334 -12.16 11.14 -6.11
C GLY A 334 -13.61 11.21 -6.58
N SER A 335 -14.50 10.66 -5.76
CA SER A 335 -15.92 10.53 -6.09
C SER A 335 -16.68 11.84 -5.94
N ILE A 336 -16.21 12.73 -5.09
CA ILE A 336 -16.89 13.99 -4.75
C ILE A 336 -16.52 15.15 -5.67
N VAL A 337 -15.86 14.91 -6.81
CA VAL A 337 -15.58 15.96 -7.80
C VAL A 337 -16.86 16.62 -8.31
N LYS A 338 -16.82 17.94 -8.46
CA LYS A 338 -17.92 18.74 -8.96
C LYS A 338 -18.33 18.29 -10.36
N GLY A 339 -19.64 18.18 -10.59
CA GLY A 339 -20.19 17.67 -11.85
C GLY A 339 -19.98 16.16 -12.08
N GLY A 340 -19.53 15.42 -11.06
CA GLY A 340 -19.51 13.97 -11.05
C GLY A 340 -20.88 13.34 -10.81
N SER A 341 -20.93 12.01 -10.72
CA SER A 341 -22.16 11.25 -10.43
C SER A 341 -22.63 11.37 -8.98
N VAL A 342 -21.74 11.78 -8.08
CA VAL A 342 -22.02 11.93 -6.65
C VAL A 342 -22.26 13.39 -6.33
N GLN A 343 -23.40 13.65 -5.71
CA GLN A 343 -23.76 14.94 -5.14
C GLN A 343 -23.51 14.90 -3.63
N VAL A 344 -22.71 15.84 -3.11
CA VAL A 344 -22.53 16.02 -1.67
C VAL A 344 -23.65 16.91 -1.13
N LEU A 345 -24.36 16.41 -0.11
CA LEU A 345 -25.50 17.08 0.52
C LEU A 345 -25.09 17.78 1.82
N GLU A 346 -24.23 17.14 2.62
CA GLU A 346 -23.65 17.70 3.84
C GLU A 346 -22.17 17.33 3.92
N ASP A 347 -21.33 18.32 4.20
CA ASP A 347 -19.88 18.20 4.37
C ASP A 347 -19.46 19.08 5.55
N GLN A 348 -18.67 18.52 6.48
CA GLN A 348 -18.19 19.23 7.67
C GLN A 348 -16.87 19.97 7.41
N GLU A 349 -16.16 19.62 6.32
CA GLU A 349 -14.82 20.14 6.03
C GLU A 349 -14.83 21.09 4.83
N LEU A 350 -15.63 20.81 3.80
CA LEU A 350 -15.65 21.60 2.57
C LEU A 350 -16.94 22.41 2.43
N THR A 351 -16.83 23.61 1.87
CA THR A 351 -17.98 24.46 1.52
C THR A 351 -18.53 24.16 0.13
N CYS A 352 -17.75 23.51 -0.74
CA CYS A 352 -18.18 23.07 -2.06
C CYS A 352 -17.37 21.84 -2.53
N GLN A 353 -17.95 21.10 -3.48
CA GLN A 353 -17.28 19.96 -4.11
C GLN A 353 -16.01 20.42 -4.88
N PRO A 354 -14.87 19.69 -4.76
CA PRO A 354 -13.63 20.03 -5.46
C PRO A 354 -13.78 20.05 -6.98
N GLU A 355 -13.02 20.91 -7.67
CA GLU A 355 -13.01 20.93 -9.12
C GLU A 355 -12.32 19.68 -9.70
N PRO A 356 -12.73 19.17 -10.88
CA PRO A 356 -12.04 18.08 -11.55
C PRO A 356 -10.58 18.44 -11.84
N LEU A 357 -9.66 17.53 -11.48
CA LEU A 357 -8.24 17.73 -11.77
C LEU A 357 -7.93 17.40 -13.23
N VAL A 358 -7.25 18.33 -13.91
CA VAL A 358 -6.69 18.13 -15.26
C VAL A 358 -5.20 18.46 -15.22
N VAL A 359 -4.36 17.50 -15.60
CA VAL A 359 -2.89 17.65 -15.66
C VAL A 359 -2.44 17.32 -17.06
N LYS A 360 -1.64 18.19 -17.69
CA LYS A 360 -1.13 18.00 -19.06
C LYS A 360 -2.22 17.54 -20.07
N GLY A 361 -3.43 18.09 -19.94
CA GLY A 361 -4.58 17.79 -20.80
C GLY A 361 -5.36 16.50 -20.47
N LYS A 362 -4.91 15.70 -19.50
CA LYS A 362 -5.60 14.49 -19.01
C LYS A 362 -6.43 14.84 -17.78
N ARG A 363 -7.72 14.56 -17.81
CA ARG A 363 -8.55 14.55 -16.60
C ARG A 363 -8.15 13.32 -15.77
N VAL A 364 -7.87 13.51 -14.49
CA VAL A 364 -7.45 12.41 -13.60
C VAL A 364 -8.68 11.58 -13.19
N PRO A 365 -8.73 10.27 -13.53
CA PRO A 365 -9.76 9.37 -13.05
C PRO A 365 -9.36 8.73 -11.70
N GLY A 366 -10.35 8.23 -10.96
CA GLY A 366 -10.11 7.62 -9.65
C GLY A 366 -9.82 8.65 -8.55
N GLY A 367 -9.35 8.16 -7.41
CA GLY A 367 -8.80 8.98 -6.33
C GLY A 367 -7.36 8.58 -6.01
N PRO A 368 -6.63 9.37 -5.20
CA PRO A 368 -5.28 9.02 -4.78
C PRO A 368 -5.33 7.73 -3.96
N GLN A 369 -4.44 6.79 -4.26
CA GLN A 369 -4.35 5.49 -3.61
C GLN A 369 -2.95 5.30 -3.02
N MET A 370 -2.08 4.51 -3.66
CA MET A 370 -0.74 4.29 -3.15
C MET A 370 0.04 5.58 -3.24
N ILE A 371 0.70 5.92 -2.14
CA ILE A 371 1.59 7.06 -2.02
C ILE A 371 2.99 6.58 -1.68
N GLN A 372 4.00 7.30 -2.17
CA GLN A 372 5.37 6.98 -1.85
C GLN A 372 6.21 8.24 -1.75
N LEU A 373 6.89 8.41 -0.62
CA LEU A 373 7.71 9.59 -0.34
C LEU A 373 9.16 9.35 -0.76
N SER A 374 9.76 10.35 -1.42
CA SER A 374 11.19 10.36 -1.72
C SER A 374 12.04 10.37 -0.44
N LEU A 375 13.27 9.84 -0.49
CA LEU A 375 14.17 9.76 0.67
C LEU A 375 14.54 11.11 1.32
N ASP A 376 14.45 12.23 0.59
CA ASP A 376 14.67 13.57 1.16
C ASP A 376 13.37 14.22 1.67
N GLY A 377 12.24 13.52 1.59
CA GLY A 377 10.92 13.95 2.04
C GLY A 377 10.23 14.99 1.17
N LYS A 378 10.83 15.45 0.07
CA LYS A 378 10.34 16.64 -0.67
C LYS A 378 9.39 16.32 -1.81
N ARG A 379 9.23 15.05 -2.18
CA ARG A 379 8.38 14.60 -3.29
C ARG A 379 7.56 13.42 -2.84
N LEU A 380 6.25 13.53 -3.02
CA LEU A 380 5.30 12.45 -2.79
C LEU A 380 4.73 12.04 -4.15
N TYR A 381 5.00 10.81 -4.56
CA TYR A 381 4.38 10.23 -5.75
C TYR A 381 3.10 9.52 -5.37
N VAL A 382 2.12 9.52 -6.27
CA VAL A 382 0.81 8.92 -6.03
C VAL A 382 0.31 8.21 -7.28
N THR A 383 -0.30 7.04 -7.11
CA THR A 383 -1.09 6.33 -8.13
C THR A 383 -2.56 6.25 -7.72
N THR A 384 -3.44 5.81 -8.62
CA THR A 384 -4.90 5.92 -8.42
C THR A 384 -5.68 4.61 -8.32
N SER A 385 -5.03 3.45 -8.53
CA SER A 385 -5.67 2.12 -8.44
C SER A 385 -5.59 1.56 -7.02
N LEU A 386 -6.72 1.02 -6.54
CA LEU A 386 -6.78 0.23 -5.31
C LEU A 386 -6.70 -1.25 -5.66
N TYR A 387 -7.82 -1.84 -6.05
CA TYR A 387 -7.91 -3.26 -6.36
C TYR A 387 -8.90 -3.38 -7.51
N SER A 388 -8.57 -4.09 -8.58
CA SER A 388 -9.24 -3.92 -9.86
C SER A 388 -10.75 -4.16 -9.84
N ALA A 389 -11.25 -5.04 -8.96
CA ALA A 389 -12.69 -5.24 -8.79
C ALA A 389 -13.37 -4.04 -8.10
N TRP A 390 -12.69 -3.45 -7.11
CA TRP A 390 -13.16 -2.25 -6.41
C TRP A 390 -13.02 -1.01 -7.30
N ASP A 391 -11.92 -0.89 -8.05
CA ASP A 391 -11.73 0.15 -9.06
C ASP A 391 -12.88 0.16 -10.07
N LYS A 392 -13.26 -1.03 -10.56
CA LYS A 392 -14.40 -1.17 -11.48
C LYS A 392 -15.73 -0.77 -10.87
N GLN A 393 -15.92 -1.07 -9.59
CA GLN A 393 -17.15 -0.78 -8.87
C GLN A 393 -17.29 0.72 -8.53
N PHE A 394 -16.22 1.33 -8.02
CA PHE A 394 -16.23 2.69 -7.49
C PHE A 394 -15.81 3.75 -8.52
N TYR A 395 -14.91 3.39 -9.44
CA TYR A 395 -14.36 4.26 -10.47
C TYR A 395 -14.37 3.58 -11.86
N PRO A 396 -15.54 3.29 -12.45
CA PRO A 396 -15.60 2.63 -13.76
C PRO A 396 -14.88 3.40 -14.88
N ASN A 397 -14.70 4.71 -14.75
CA ASN A 397 -13.89 5.49 -15.68
C ASN A 397 -12.38 5.21 -15.54
N LEU A 398 -11.88 4.87 -14.34
CA LEU A 398 -10.48 4.48 -14.13
C LEU A 398 -10.14 3.23 -14.96
N ILE A 399 -11.04 2.26 -15.01
CA ILE A 399 -10.92 1.05 -15.85
C ILE A 399 -10.83 1.40 -17.34
N ARG A 400 -11.64 2.36 -17.80
CA ARG A 400 -11.72 2.74 -19.23
C ARG A 400 -10.60 3.66 -19.67
N GLU A 401 -10.15 4.53 -18.80
CA GLU A 401 -9.23 5.62 -19.12
C GLU A 401 -7.79 5.37 -18.66
N GLY A 402 -7.59 4.36 -17.82
CA GLY A 402 -6.30 4.03 -17.22
C GLY A 402 -6.01 4.87 -15.99
N SER A 403 -5.17 4.33 -15.12
CA SER A 403 -4.64 5.03 -13.96
C SER A 403 -3.60 6.08 -14.34
N VAL A 404 -3.15 6.85 -13.36
CA VAL A 404 -2.08 7.84 -13.53
C VAL A 404 -1.09 7.75 -12.39
N MET A 405 0.12 8.28 -12.61
CA MET A 405 1.07 8.64 -11.56
C MET A 405 1.30 10.14 -11.56
N LEU A 406 1.16 10.78 -10.40
CA LEU A 406 1.40 12.22 -10.20
C LEU A 406 2.55 12.43 -9.22
N GLN A 407 3.14 13.64 -9.22
CA GLN A 407 4.10 14.08 -8.22
C GLN A 407 3.54 15.29 -7.46
N ILE A 408 3.68 15.27 -6.15
CA ILE A 408 3.33 16.36 -5.24
C ILE A 408 4.62 16.84 -4.59
N ASP A 409 4.87 18.13 -4.68
CA ASP A 409 5.94 18.80 -3.95
C ASP A 409 5.51 19.01 -2.50
N VAL A 410 6.38 18.62 -1.57
CA VAL A 410 6.12 18.61 -0.13
C VAL A 410 6.95 19.68 0.55
N ASP A 411 6.30 20.57 1.31
CA ASP A 411 6.99 21.50 2.22
C ASP A 411 7.34 20.75 3.51
N THR A 412 8.59 20.28 3.60
CA THR A 412 9.10 19.58 4.79
C THR A 412 9.44 20.52 5.94
N ALA A 413 9.50 21.83 5.73
CA ALA A 413 9.80 22.79 6.77
C ALA A 413 8.54 23.18 7.55
N ASN A 414 7.45 23.53 6.86
CA ASN A 414 6.23 24.05 7.46
C ASN A 414 5.03 23.11 7.35
N GLY A 415 5.13 22.07 6.52
CA GLY A 415 3.98 21.33 6.03
C GLY A 415 3.32 22.07 4.86
N GLY A 416 2.71 21.32 3.95
CA GLY A 416 2.10 21.83 2.74
C GLY A 416 2.32 20.87 1.57
N LEU A 417 1.28 20.72 0.75
CA LEU A 417 1.27 19.85 -0.42
C LEU A 417 0.92 20.68 -1.66
N LYS A 418 1.71 20.55 -2.72
CA LYS A 418 1.46 21.25 -3.98
C LYS A 418 1.67 20.30 -5.17
N LEU A 419 0.67 20.20 -6.04
CA LEU A 419 0.82 19.41 -7.27
C LEU A 419 1.94 19.98 -8.15
N ASN A 420 2.81 19.11 -8.66
CA ASN A 420 3.74 19.45 -9.72
C ASN A 420 3.03 19.33 -11.08
N PRO A 421 2.69 20.44 -11.76
CA PRO A 421 1.92 20.40 -13.01
C PRO A 421 2.71 19.83 -14.19
N ASN A 422 4.02 19.65 -14.04
CA ASN A 422 4.90 19.16 -15.11
C ASN A 422 5.05 17.63 -15.12
N PHE A 423 4.61 16.95 -14.06
CA PHE A 423 4.70 15.50 -13.92
C PHE A 423 3.33 14.84 -14.06
N LEU A 424 3.19 13.95 -15.04
CA LEU A 424 2.08 13.02 -15.20
C LEU A 424 2.56 11.85 -16.05
N VAL A 425 2.45 10.64 -15.49
CA VAL A 425 2.48 9.40 -16.27
C VAL A 425 1.05 8.95 -16.47
N ASP A 426 0.65 8.78 -17.73
CA ASP A 426 -0.71 8.40 -18.13
C ASP A 426 -0.73 6.94 -18.58
N PHE A 427 -1.14 6.03 -17.70
CA PHE A 427 -1.21 4.59 -17.99
C PHE A 427 -2.41 4.23 -18.89
N GLY A 428 -3.25 5.21 -19.24
CA GLY A 428 -4.24 5.09 -20.31
C GLY A 428 -3.63 4.96 -21.70
N LYS A 429 -2.36 5.36 -21.85
CA LYS A 429 -1.62 5.35 -23.14
C LYS A 429 -0.70 4.15 -23.29
N GLU A 430 -0.81 3.16 -22.41
CA GLU A 430 0.02 1.97 -22.48
C GLU A 430 -0.27 1.17 -23.75
N PRO A 431 0.73 0.46 -24.33
CA PRO A 431 0.60 -0.11 -25.68
C PRO A 431 -0.55 -1.11 -25.86
N LEU A 432 -0.90 -1.85 -24.79
CA LEU A 432 -1.99 -2.84 -24.81
C LEU A 432 -3.33 -2.26 -24.33
N GLY A 433 -3.37 -0.96 -24.03
CA GLY A 433 -4.52 -0.25 -23.51
C GLY A 433 -4.38 0.13 -22.02
N PRO A 434 -5.42 0.73 -21.45
CA PRO A 434 -5.47 1.21 -20.06
C PRO A 434 -4.99 0.21 -19.01
N ALA A 435 -3.96 0.59 -18.25
CA ALA A 435 -3.44 -0.19 -17.13
C ALA A 435 -3.71 0.49 -15.77
N LEU A 436 -3.76 -0.33 -14.73
CA LEU A 436 -4.00 0.09 -13.34
C LEU A 436 -2.68 0.01 -12.56
N ALA A 437 -2.05 1.16 -12.31
CA ALA A 437 -0.79 1.31 -11.61
C ALA A 437 -1.02 1.39 -10.10
N HIS A 438 -0.23 0.63 -9.33
CA HIS A 438 -0.43 0.46 -7.89
C HIS A 438 0.79 0.96 -7.08
N GLU A 439 1.49 0.11 -6.32
CA GLU A 439 2.56 0.52 -5.38
C GLU A 439 3.82 1.04 -6.10
N LEU A 440 4.55 1.96 -5.47
CA LEU A 440 5.79 2.51 -6.01
C LEU A 440 6.99 2.11 -5.16
N ARG A 441 8.10 1.69 -5.79
CA ARG A 441 9.38 1.40 -5.13
C ARG A 441 10.53 2.11 -5.82
N TYR A 442 11.46 2.66 -5.03
CA TYR A 442 12.66 3.29 -5.57
C TYR A 442 13.85 2.34 -5.52
N PRO A 443 14.74 2.36 -6.52
CA PRO A 443 16.05 1.74 -6.36
C PRO A 443 16.74 2.28 -5.11
N GLY A 444 17.20 1.38 -4.24
CA GLY A 444 17.85 1.79 -3.00
C GLY A 444 16.92 1.96 -1.80
N GLY A 445 15.64 1.58 -1.91
CA GLY A 445 14.72 1.52 -0.78
C GLY A 445 14.07 2.86 -0.43
N ASP A 446 13.12 2.80 0.49
CA ASP A 446 12.22 3.92 0.81
C ASP A 446 11.54 3.78 2.17
N CYS A 447 10.76 4.82 2.53
CA CYS A 447 10.12 4.92 3.84
C CYS A 447 8.99 3.92 4.08
N SER A 448 8.65 3.05 3.13
CA SER A 448 7.68 1.97 3.34
C SER A 448 8.31 0.58 3.12
N SER A 449 9.58 0.49 2.72
CA SER A 449 10.28 -0.79 2.52
C SER A 449 11.33 -1.09 3.58
N ASP A 450 11.87 -0.06 4.22
CA ASP A 450 13.04 -0.16 5.08
C ASP A 450 12.66 -0.25 6.54
N ILE A 451 13.36 -1.13 7.26
CA ILE A 451 13.25 -1.30 8.70
C ILE A 451 14.65 -1.15 9.29
N TRP A 452 14.77 -0.27 10.29
CA TRP A 452 16.03 0.00 10.97
C TRP A 452 16.12 -0.83 12.25
N ILE A 453 17.34 -1.27 12.59
CA ILE A 453 17.61 -2.19 13.72
C ILE A 453 18.61 -1.57 14.68
#